data_AF-A0A660U5N7-F1
#
_entry.id   AF-A0A660U5N7-F1
#
_cell.length_a   1.000
_cell.length_b   1.000
_cell.length_c   1.000
_cell.angle_alpha   90.00
_cell.angle_beta   90.00
_cell.angle_gamma   90.00
#
_symmetry.space_group_name_H-M   'P 1'
#
loop_
_entity.id
_entity.type
_entity.pdbx_description
1 polymer ?
#
loop_
_entity_poly.entity_id
_entity_poly.type
_entity_poly.pdbx_seq_one_letter_code
_entity_poly.pdbx_strand_id
1 'polypeptide(L)'
;FHRRFKSLRKRLKLIPVKQRPKERYPGEWKKYWDITQICSYPPEDLVIEATSDYMRKKAALVISEEMRHFEPFTTSFLDGLDIRETVRNWHEKRIYVYENQPLRGKVGSLVVIFDEDIHDKEGEERFPWKLTWLGEHKDESDMAFYATNPGDDIVGPGISRSLYGGFMMTYPPMRVYDIWQDSFFDIARNKPERLLLAAIDYCEEKHIAYVAKKPPSDLCIRLAAKVSKKVIYIPIGTFSSKALKKIQTFHVLSGKHVRKYAKDYIF
;
A
#
# COMPACT_ATOMS: atom_id res chain seq x y z
N PHE A 1 26.37 -34.66 28.63
CA PHE A 1 25.87 -33.40 29.22
C PHE A 1 24.35 -33.30 29.01
N HIS A 2 23.54 -33.48 30.06
CA HIS A 2 22.09 -33.27 29.99
C HIS A 2 21.74 -31.84 30.41
N ARG A 3 21.06 -31.09 29.54
CA ARG A 3 20.69 -29.69 29.76
C ARG A 3 19.59 -29.63 30.83
N ARG A 4 19.96 -29.28 32.07
CA ARG A 4 18.99 -29.01 33.15
C ARG A 4 18.31 -27.67 32.91
N PHE A 5 17.02 -27.67 32.62
CA PHE A 5 16.20 -26.47 32.59
C PHE A 5 16.06 -25.92 34.02
N LYS A 6 16.55 -24.70 34.27
CA LYS A 6 16.52 -24.03 35.59
C LYS A 6 15.16 -23.41 35.96
N SER A 7 14.17 -23.44 35.07
CA SER A 7 12.83 -22.88 35.34
C SER A 7 11.77 -23.97 35.43
N LEU A 8 10.82 -23.79 36.34
CA LEU A 8 9.57 -24.57 36.37
C LEU A 8 8.91 -24.42 34.99
N ARG A 9 8.60 -25.55 34.33
CA ARG A 9 7.89 -25.55 33.05
C ARG A 9 6.58 -24.79 33.22
N LYS A 10 6.45 -23.64 32.55
CA LYS A 10 5.18 -22.91 32.49
C LYS A 10 4.15 -23.82 31.81
N ARG A 11 3.01 -24.04 32.47
CA ARG A 11 1.91 -24.83 31.93
C ARG A 11 1.43 -24.17 30.64
N LEU A 12 1.48 -24.90 29.52
CA LEU A 12 0.85 -24.48 28.28
C LEU A 12 -0.67 -24.43 28.53
N LYS A 13 -1.25 -23.23 28.51
CA LYS A 13 -2.70 -23.04 28.53
C LYS A 13 -3.17 -23.01 27.08
N LEU A 14 -4.13 -23.87 26.75
CA LEU A 14 -4.87 -23.74 25.49
C LEU A 14 -5.61 -22.40 25.53
N ILE A 15 -5.22 -21.47 24.67
CA ILE A 15 -5.99 -20.26 24.43
C ILE A 15 -7.21 -20.71 23.62
N PRO A 16 -8.45 -20.51 24.10
CA PRO A 16 -9.63 -20.90 23.33
C PRO A 16 -9.62 -20.16 22.00
N VAL A 17 -9.50 -20.91 20.91
CA VAL A 17 -9.59 -20.37 19.55
C VAL A 17 -11.08 -20.08 19.31
N LYS A 18 -11.43 -18.80 19.13
CA LYS A 18 -12.80 -18.42 18.76
C LYS A 18 -13.12 -19.11 17.43
N GLN A 19 -14.10 -20.00 17.44
CA GLN A 19 -14.52 -20.67 16.21
C GLN A 19 -15.15 -19.65 15.27
N ARG A 20 -14.81 -19.72 13.99
CA ARG A 20 -15.42 -18.85 12.96
C ARG A 20 -16.91 -19.17 12.87
N PRO A 21 -17.80 -18.16 12.95
CA PRO A 21 -19.21 -18.35 12.66
C PRO A 21 -19.39 -19.03 11.30
N LYS A 22 -20.43 -19.84 11.17
CA LYS A 22 -20.82 -20.48 9.91
C LYS A 22 -22.26 -20.15 9.62
N GLU A 23 -22.60 -20.12 8.33
CA GLU A 23 -23.99 -20.08 7.89
C GLU A 23 -24.76 -21.28 8.47
N ARG A 24 -26.02 -21.04 8.84
CA ARG A 24 -26.95 -22.09 9.26
C ARG A 24 -27.36 -22.97 8.08
N TYR A 25 -27.48 -22.36 6.90
CA TYR A 25 -27.78 -23.02 5.63
C TYR A 25 -27.05 -22.30 4.48
N PRO A 26 -26.70 -22.99 3.38
CA PRO A 26 -25.98 -22.38 2.27
C PRO A 26 -26.68 -21.13 1.72
N GLY A 27 -25.96 -20.01 1.67
CA GLY A 27 -26.43 -18.74 1.12
C GLY A 27 -27.29 -17.91 2.08
N GLU A 28 -27.34 -18.26 3.37
CA GLU A 28 -27.98 -17.45 4.41
C GLU A 28 -27.45 -16.01 4.40
N TRP A 29 -26.13 -15.83 4.42
CA TRP A 29 -25.53 -14.50 4.53
C TRP A 29 -25.70 -13.68 3.26
N LYS A 30 -25.77 -14.34 2.09
CA LYS A 30 -26.02 -13.69 0.80
C LYS A 30 -27.35 -12.94 0.76
N LYS A 31 -28.35 -13.37 1.55
CA LYS A 31 -29.65 -12.67 1.66
C LYS A 31 -29.54 -11.31 2.34
N TYR A 32 -28.50 -11.09 3.14
CA TYR A 32 -28.26 -9.85 3.86
C TYR A 32 -27.27 -8.93 3.12
N TRP A 33 -26.77 -9.35 1.95
CA TRP A 33 -25.90 -8.53 1.14
C TRP A 33 -26.72 -7.54 0.32
N ASP A 34 -26.41 -6.26 0.51
CA ASP A 34 -26.94 -5.16 -0.29
C ASP A 34 -25.79 -4.24 -0.70
N ILE A 35 -25.73 -3.89 -1.99
CA ILE A 35 -24.72 -3.02 -2.58
C ILE A 35 -25.14 -1.53 -2.58
N THR A 36 -26.40 -1.22 -2.31
CA THR A 36 -26.93 0.15 -2.39
C THR A 36 -26.22 1.12 -1.44
N GLN A 37 -25.82 0.63 -0.26
CA GLN A 37 -25.06 1.39 0.72
C GLN A 37 -23.89 0.55 1.20
N ILE A 38 -22.68 0.92 0.77
CA ILE A 38 -21.45 0.26 1.18
C ILE A 38 -20.59 1.18 2.04
N CYS A 39 -19.82 0.59 2.96
CA CYS A 39 -18.79 1.30 3.71
C CYS A 39 -17.63 0.38 4.06
N SER A 40 -16.49 0.99 4.39
CA SER A 40 -15.30 0.30 4.87
C SER A 40 -15.46 -0.22 6.31
N TYR A 41 -14.57 -1.14 6.68
CA TYR A 41 -14.41 -1.59 8.06
C TYR A 41 -13.27 -0.81 8.76
N PRO A 42 -13.57 0.08 9.73
CA PRO A 42 -12.58 1.04 10.26
C PRO A 42 -11.27 0.45 10.81
N PRO A 43 -11.25 -0.74 11.45
CA PRO A 43 -9.99 -1.35 11.87
C PRO A 43 -9.05 -1.71 10.71
N GLU A 44 -9.58 -2.01 9.52
CA GLU A 44 -8.78 -2.23 8.32
C GLU A 44 -8.27 -0.92 7.73
N ASP A 45 -9.07 0.16 7.80
CA ASP A 45 -8.67 1.51 7.39
C ASP A 45 -7.44 1.99 8.17
N LEU A 46 -7.39 1.75 9.49
CA LEU A 46 -6.21 2.05 10.32
C LEU A 46 -4.98 1.21 9.91
N VAL A 47 -5.19 -0.04 9.48
CA VAL A 47 -4.09 -0.92 9.08
C VAL A 47 -3.52 -0.51 7.74
N ILE A 48 -4.36 -0.14 6.77
CA ILE A 48 -3.90 0.32 5.46
C ILE A 48 -3.17 1.65 5.61
N GLU A 49 -3.69 2.61 6.40
CA GLU A 49 -2.99 3.88 6.67
C GLU A 49 -1.63 3.68 7.33
N ALA A 50 -1.56 2.87 8.40
CA ALA A 50 -0.29 2.61 9.07
C ALA A 50 0.74 1.91 8.15
N THR A 51 0.26 1.03 7.27
CA THR A 51 1.12 0.35 6.29
C THR A 51 1.58 1.32 5.20
N SER A 52 0.68 2.18 4.74
CA SER A 52 0.97 3.23 3.76
C SER A 52 2.01 4.21 4.26
N ASP A 53 1.91 4.64 5.52
CA ASP A 53 2.92 5.47 6.18
C ASP A 53 4.28 4.79 6.27
N TYR A 54 4.30 3.50 6.58
CA TYR A 54 5.53 2.72 6.56
C TYR A 54 6.15 2.67 5.15
N MET A 55 5.34 2.47 4.10
CA MET A 55 5.81 2.47 2.71
C MET A 55 6.33 3.85 2.28
N ARG A 56 5.63 4.94 2.64
CA ARG A 56 6.06 6.32 2.39
C ARG A 56 7.41 6.63 3.06
N LYS A 57 7.58 6.24 4.33
CA LYS A 57 8.87 6.37 5.04
C LYS A 57 9.99 5.57 4.36
N LYS A 58 9.69 4.35 3.90
CA LYS A 58 10.68 3.55 3.17
C LYS A 58 11.08 4.21 1.85
N ALA A 59 10.14 4.83 1.13
CA ALA A 59 10.41 5.57 -0.09
C ALA A 59 11.28 6.82 0.15
N ALA A 60 11.01 7.55 1.23
CA ALA A 60 11.85 8.68 1.64
C ALA A 60 13.30 8.24 1.91
N LEU A 61 13.50 7.09 2.56
CA LEU A 61 14.84 6.52 2.79
C LEU A 61 15.55 6.16 1.48
N VAL A 62 14.85 5.56 0.53
CA VAL A 62 15.43 5.22 -0.79
C VAL A 62 15.96 6.47 -1.49
N ILE A 63 15.20 7.57 -1.50
CA ILE A 63 15.70 8.81 -2.09
C ILE A 63 16.87 9.39 -1.29
N SER A 64 16.81 9.35 0.04
CA SER A 64 17.93 9.83 0.87
C SER A 64 19.22 9.07 0.56
N GLU A 65 19.15 7.78 0.25
CA GLU A 65 20.29 6.97 -0.17
C GLU A 65 20.78 7.35 -1.59
N GLU A 66 19.87 7.66 -2.51
CA GLU A 66 20.22 8.16 -3.85
C GLU A 66 20.89 9.53 -3.84
N MET A 67 20.52 10.41 -2.90
CA MET A 67 21.05 11.77 -2.77
C MET A 67 22.29 11.85 -1.87
N ARG A 68 22.96 10.73 -1.61
CA ARG A 68 24.22 10.72 -0.86
C ARG A 68 25.33 11.38 -1.66
N HIS A 69 25.98 12.34 -1.03
CA HIS A 69 27.23 12.91 -1.53
C HIS A 69 28.40 12.14 -0.94
N PHE A 70 29.43 11.88 -1.74
CA PHE A 70 30.63 11.15 -1.31
C PHE A 70 31.84 12.06 -1.41
N GLU A 71 32.67 12.05 -0.38
CA GLU A 71 33.94 12.77 -0.39
C GLU A 71 35.06 11.97 0.30
N PRO A 72 36.33 12.20 -0.08
CA PRO A 72 37.45 11.60 0.63
C PRO A 72 37.47 12.00 2.10
N PHE A 73 37.67 11.03 2.98
CA PHE A 73 37.85 11.26 4.40
C PHE A 73 39.04 12.20 4.64
N THR A 74 38.76 13.29 5.35
CA THR A 74 39.78 14.27 5.76
C THR A 74 39.86 14.33 7.27
N THR A 75 38.90 15.00 7.92
CA THR A 75 38.89 15.24 9.37
C THR A 75 37.58 14.83 10.04
N SER A 76 36.51 14.63 9.26
CA SER A 76 35.17 14.29 9.75
C SER A 76 34.67 13.00 9.09
N PHE A 77 33.89 12.22 9.84
CA PHE A 77 33.17 11.06 9.30
C PHE A 77 31.86 11.43 8.60
N LEU A 78 31.46 12.71 8.62
CA LEU A 78 30.14 13.17 8.16
C LEU A 78 29.03 12.27 8.77
N ASP A 79 28.19 11.67 7.93
CA ASP A 79 27.16 10.72 8.36
C ASP A 79 27.66 9.26 8.42
N GLY A 80 28.85 8.97 7.92
CA GLY A 80 29.47 7.64 8.00
C GLY A 80 30.47 7.33 6.89
N LEU A 81 31.10 6.16 7.01
CA LEU A 81 32.01 5.60 6.02
C LEU A 81 31.25 4.94 4.86
N ASP A 82 31.66 5.22 3.61
CA ASP A 82 31.16 4.49 2.45
C ASP A 82 32.17 3.42 2.00
N ILE A 83 31.90 2.18 2.38
CA ILE A 83 32.74 1.03 2.02
C ILE A 83 32.70 0.77 0.51
N ARG A 84 31.55 0.97 -0.15
CA ARG A 84 31.39 0.67 -1.57
C ARG A 84 32.22 1.63 -2.40
N GLU A 85 32.15 2.92 -2.09
CA GLU A 85 32.92 3.96 -2.79
C GLU A 85 34.42 3.87 -2.46
N THR A 86 34.76 3.52 -1.22
CA THR A 86 36.15 3.22 -0.83
C THR A 86 36.73 2.04 -1.61
N VAL A 87 35.97 0.96 -1.80
CA VAL A 87 36.42 -0.19 -2.60
C VAL A 87 36.47 0.14 -4.09
N ARG A 88 35.50 0.91 -4.62
CA ARG A 88 35.50 1.37 -6.00
C ARG A 88 36.75 2.20 -6.32
N ASN A 89 37.17 3.07 -5.41
CA ASN A 89 38.34 3.93 -5.55
C ASN A 89 39.55 3.42 -4.75
N TRP A 90 39.64 2.10 -4.56
CA TRP A 90 40.70 1.49 -3.73
C TRP A 90 42.11 1.85 -4.19
N HIS A 91 42.29 2.04 -5.49
CA HIS A 91 43.54 2.44 -6.12
C HIS A 91 44.07 3.80 -5.63
N GLU A 92 43.18 4.70 -5.19
CA GLU A 92 43.56 6.00 -4.62
C GLU A 92 44.10 5.89 -3.18
N LYS A 93 43.94 4.73 -2.53
CA LYS A 93 44.26 4.49 -1.11
C LYS A 93 43.61 5.52 -0.17
N ARG A 94 42.43 6.01 -0.55
CA ARG A 94 41.62 6.95 0.22
C ARG A 94 40.38 6.25 0.73
N ILE A 95 40.00 6.58 1.95
CA ILE A 95 38.72 6.19 2.52
C ILE A 95 37.70 7.24 2.14
N TYR A 96 36.48 6.83 1.81
CA TYR A 96 35.39 7.74 1.47
C TYR A 96 34.37 7.78 2.61
N VAL A 97 33.85 8.97 2.86
CA VAL A 97 32.72 9.23 3.75
C VAL A 97 31.53 9.71 2.92
N TYR A 98 30.33 9.55 3.47
CA TYR A 98 29.11 10.04 2.85
C TYR A 98 28.40 11.06 3.74
N GLU A 99 27.69 11.98 3.11
CA GLU A 99 26.72 12.88 3.73
C GLU A 99 25.36 12.65 3.05
N ASN A 100 24.33 12.41 3.84
CA ASN A 100 22.96 12.36 3.34
C ASN A 100 22.43 13.78 3.21
N GLN A 101 22.05 14.18 2.00
CA GLN A 101 21.29 15.41 1.87
C GLN A 101 19.87 15.21 2.40
N PRO A 102 19.36 16.11 3.25
CA PRO A 102 18.01 16.01 3.77
C PRO A 102 17.02 16.08 2.61
N LEU A 103 16.04 15.16 2.63
CA LEU A 103 14.98 15.12 1.64
C LEU A 103 14.22 16.45 1.62
N ARG A 104 14.23 17.15 0.48
CA ARG A 104 13.41 18.36 0.30
C ARG A 104 11.96 17.97 0.02
N GLY A 105 11.12 17.94 1.06
CA GLY A 105 9.68 17.63 0.98
C GLY A 105 9.36 16.22 1.49
N LYS A 106 8.09 15.86 1.54
CA LYS A 106 7.64 14.52 1.96
C LYS A 106 7.26 13.66 0.75
N VAL A 107 6.90 12.40 1.03
CA VAL A 107 6.21 11.54 0.08
C VAL A 107 4.72 11.71 0.33
N GLY A 108 4.02 12.35 -0.60
CA GLY A 108 2.61 12.69 -0.45
C GLY A 108 1.72 11.51 -0.83
N SER A 109 1.66 11.22 -2.13
CA SER A 109 0.86 10.11 -2.65
C SER A 109 1.62 8.77 -2.58
N LEU A 110 0.86 7.70 -2.39
CA LEU A 110 1.31 6.32 -2.48
C LEU A 110 0.44 5.56 -3.49
N VAL A 111 1.06 4.75 -4.33
CA VAL A 111 0.38 3.81 -5.22
C VAL A 111 0.94 2.42 -4.96
N VAL A 112 0.05 1.44 -4.77
CA VAL A 112 0.41 0.03 -4.55
C VAL A 112 -0.31 -0.82 -5.59
N ILE A 113 0.46 -1.59 -6.37
CA ILE A 113 -0.06 -2.48 -7.42
C ILE A 113 0.31 -3.92 -7.06
N PHE A 114 -0.70 -4.71 -6.71
CA PHE A 114 -0.55 -6.15 -6.45
C PHE A 114 -0.66 -6.96 -7.74
N ASP A 115 -1.60 -6.58 -8.60
CA ASP A 115 -1.89 -7.21 -9.88
C ASP A 115 -2.24 -6.14 -10.90
N GLU A 116 -1.62 -6.18 -12.09
CA GLU A 116 -1.84 -5.18 -13.15
C GLU A 116 -3.20 -5.36 -13.86
N ASP A 117 -3.92 -6.44 -13.55
CA ASP A 117 -5.20 -6.82 -14.17
C ASP A 117 -5.10 -6.92 -15.69
N ILE A 118 -4.04 -7.58 -16.15
CA ILE A 118 -3.83 -7.87 -17.57
C ILE A 118 -4.93 -8.85 -17.98
N HIS A 119 -5.76 -8.44 -18.94
CA HIS A 119 -6.84 -9.27 -19.49
C HIS A 119 -6.34 -10.68 -19.79
N ASP A 120 -7.13 -11.67 -19.40
CA ASP A 120 -6.86 -13.05 -19.79
C ASP A 120 -7.17 -13.26 -21.28
N LYS A 121 -6.98 -14.50 -21.76
CA LYS A 121 -7.21 -14.85 -23.18
C LYS A 121 -8.66 -14.65 -23.61
N GLU A 122 -9.59 -14.56 -22.67
CA GLU A 122 -11.03 -14.45 -22.89
C GLU A 122 -11.51 -13.00 -22.72
N GLY A 123 -10.63 -12.10 -22.27
CA GLY A 123 -10.89 -10.68 -22.10
C GLY A 123 -11.52 -10.32 -20.76
N GLU A 124 -11.66 -11.28 -19.84
CA GLU A 124 -12.30 -11.04 -18.54
C GLU A 124 -11.36 -10.24 -17.62
N GLU A 125 -11.92 -9.22 -16.96
CA GLU A 125 -11.23 -8.45 -15.94
C GLU A 125 -11.34 -9.17 -14.60
N ARG A 126 -10.21 -9.46 -13.95
CA ARG A 126 -10.19 -10.08 -12.62
C ARG A 126 -10.59 -9.09 -11.53
N PHE A 127 -10.32 -7.80 -11.74
CA PHE A 127 -10.60 -6.73 -10.79
C PHE A 127 -11.49 -5.64 -11.40
N PRO A 128 -12.76 -5.97 -11.74
CA PRO A 128 -13.66 -5.07 -12.47
C PRO A 128 -14.18 -3.91 -11.61
N TRP A 129 -14.21 -4.05 -10.29
CA TRP A 129 -14.80 -3.07 -9.40
C TRP A 129 -13.84 -1.91 -9.18
N LYS A 130 -14.23 -0.72 -9.63
CA LYS A 130 -13.46 0.52 -9.56
C LYS A 130 -14.20 1.52 -8.68
N LEU A 131 -13.50 2.12 -7.74
CA LEU A 131 -14.12 3.09 -6.83
C LEU A 131 -13.12 4.13 -6.33
N THR A 132 -13.65 5.28 -5.96
CA THR A 132 -12.96 6.33 -5.22
C THR A 132 -13.66 6.53 -3.88
N TRP A 133 -12.92 6.41 -2.77
CA TRP A 133 -13.34 6.64 -1.40
C TRP A 133 -12.71 7.92 -0.86
N LEU A 134 -13.56 8.76 -0.30
CA LEU A 134 -13.13 9.94 0.45
C LEU A 134 -12.97 9.55 1.91
N GLY A 135 -11.94 10.08 2.57
CA GLY A 135 -11.75 9.90 4.00
C GLY A 135 -12.95 10.40 4.81
N GLU A 136 -13.49 9.58 5.72
CA GLU A 136 -14.56 9.97 6.64
C GLU A 136 -14.01 10.86 7.78
N HIS A 137 -12.71 10.76 8.07
CA HIS A 137 -12.04 11.48 9.14
C HIS A 137 -10.86 12.33 8.63
N LYS A 138 -10.49 13.37 9.39
CA LYS A 138 -9.45 14.32 9.00
C LYS A 138 -8.06 13.69 8.84
N ASP A 139 -7.82 12.57 9.52
CA ASP A 139 -6.54 11.86 9.50
C ASP A 139 -6.54 10.69 8.51
N GLU A 140 -7.57 10.55 7.68
CA GLU A 140 -7.65 9.54 6.62
C GLU A 140 -7.20 10.12 5.28
N SER A 141 -6.61 9.28 4.43
CA SER A 141 -6.29 9.61 3.05
C SER A 141 -7.52 9.39 2.17
N ASP A 142 -7.66 10.18 1.10
CA ASP A 142 -8.51 9.76 0.00
C ASP A 142 -7.86 8.57 -0.71
N MET A 143 -8.69 7.65 -1.17
CA MET A 143 -8.25 6.40 -1.79
C MET A 143 -9.01 6.15 -3.09
N ALA A 144 -8.30 5.75 -4.14
CA ALA A 144 -8.94 5.20 -5.34
C ALA A 144 -8.34 3.84 -5.66
N PHE A 145 -9.17 2.90 -6.07
CA PHE A 145 -8.73 1.51 -6.23
C PHE A 145 -9.53 0.73 -7.26
N TYR A 146 -8.96 -0.39 -7.68
CA TYR A 146 -9.67 -1.44 -8.40
C TYR A 146 -9.53 -2.77 -7.66
N ALA A 147 -10.60 -3.55 -7.62
CA ALA A 147 -10.77 -4.72 -6.77
C ALA A 147 -11.72 -5.76 -7.39
N THR A 148 -11.79 -6.94 -6.76
CA THR A 148 -12.83 -7.94 -7.06
C THR A 148 -14.21 -7.41 -6.64
N ASN A 149 -15.28 -7.86 -7.31
CA ASN A 149 -16.62 -7.37 -7.01
C ASN A 149 -17.02 -7.68 -5.55
N PRO A 150 -17.61 -6.71 -4.85
CA PRO A 150 -18.18 -6.95 -3.55
C PRO A 150 -19.50 -7.73 -3.74
N GLY A 151 -19.68 -8.80 -2.99
CA GLY A 151 -20.81 -9.73 -3.13
C GLY A 151 -20.43 -11.13 -3.61
N ASP A 152 -19.26 -11.28 -4.23
CA ASP A 152 -18.79 -12.58 -4.74
C ASP A 152 -18.36 -13.53 -3.60
N ASP A 153 -17.69 -12.98 -2.60
CA ASP A 153 -17.22 -13.70 -1.42
C ASP A 153 -17.86 -13.11 -0.15
N ILE A 154 -18.92 -13.76 0.32
CA ILE A 154 -19.66 -13.35 1.53
C ILE A 154 -19.12 -14.13 2.73
N VAL A 155 -18.57 -13.41 3.70
CA VAL A 155 -17.93 -13.98 4.90
C VAL A 155 -18.73 -13.76 6.19
N GLY A 156 -19.83 -13.03 6.10
CA GLY A 156 -20.77 -12.77 7.19
C GLY A 156 -22.02 -12.04 6.68
N PRO A 157 -23.08 -11.92 7.50
CA PRO A 157 -24.31 -11.24 7.10
C PRO A 157 -24.06 -9.76 6.80
N GLY A 158 -24.14 -9.38 5.53
CA GLY A 158 -23.83 -8.02 5.05
C GLY A 158 -22.33 -7.70 5.00
N ILE A 159 -21.46 -8.71 4.97
CA ILE A 159 -20.00 -8.56 4.94
C ILE A 159 -19.45 -9.33 3.74
N SER A 160 -18.90 -8.60 2.77
CA SER A 160 -18.18 -9.20 1.65
C SER A 160 -16.69 -8.97 1.79
N ARG A 161 -15.91 -10.00 1.48
CA ARG A 161 -14.45 -9.91 1.36
C ARG A 161 -14.09 -9.61 -0.08
N SER A 162 -13.23 -8.63 -0.28
CA SER A 162 -12.71 -8.23 -1.59
C SER A 162 -11.19 -8.20 -1.58
N LEU A 163 -10.60 -8.30 -2.77
CA LEU A 163 -9.17 -8.22 -2.98
C LEU A 163 -8.85 -7.01 -3.85
N TYR A 164 -7.92 -6.16 -3.40
CA TYR A 164 -7.37 -5.11 -4.24
C TYR A 164 -6.48 -5.72 -5.34
N GLY A 165 -6.68 -5.26 -6.57
CA GLY A 165 -5.69 -5.38 -7.63
C GLY A 165 -4.64 -4.28 -7.49
N GLY A 166 -5.08 -3.07 -7.16
CA GLY A 166 -4.21 -1.95 -6.83
C GLY A 166 -4.99 -0.76 -6.30
N PHE A 167 -4.28 0.14 -5.62
CA PHE A 167 -4.86 1.35 -5.07
C PHE A 167 -3.86 2.52 -5.06
N MET A 168 -4.40 3.73 -5.07
CA MET A 168 -3.70 4.96 -4.70
C MET A 168 -4.27 5.51 -3.40
N MET A 169 -3.41 6.16 -2.61
CA MET A 169 -3.79 6.91 -1.41
C MET A 169 -3.10 8.27 -1.40
N THR A 170 -3.84 9.31 -1.08
CA THR A 170 -3.31 10.68 -1.03
C THR A 170 -3.93 11.49 0.10
N TYR A 171 -3.13 12.37 0.70
CA TYR A 171 -3.53 13.31 1.75
C TYR A 171 -3.33 14.74 1.22
N PRO A 172 -4.09 15.76 1.67
CA PRO A 172 -5.25 15.74 2.59
C PRO A 172 -6.49 15.04 2.01
N PRO A 173 -7.48 14.64 2.84
CA PRO A 173 -8.71 14.01 2.36
C PRO A 173 -9.70 15.02 1.74
N MET A 174 -10.80 14.49 1.20
CA MET A 174 -11.98 15.21 0.69
C MET A 174 -11.73 16.02 -0.58
N ARG A 175 -10.85 15.56 -1.45
CA ARG A 175 -10.46 16.28 -2.68
C ARG A 175 -10.37 15.41 -3.94
N VAL A 176 -10.23 14.10 -3.81
CA VAL A 176 -10.11 13.21 -4.97
C VAL A 176 -11.48 12.98 -5.60
N TYR A 177 -11.69 13.50 -6.80
CA TYR A 177 -12.87 13.20 -7.60
C TYR A 177 -12.81 11.77 -8.15
N ASP A 178 -13.91 11.29 -8.76
CA ASP A 178 -13.92 9.95 -9.33
C ASP A 178 -12.97 9.83 -10.52
N ILE A 179 -11.74 9.41 -10.21
CA ILE A 179 -10.66 9.27 -11.18
C ILE A 179 -11.00 8.30 -12.29
N TRP A 180 -11.96 7.39 -12.10
CA TRP A 180 -12.32 6.34 -13.05
C TRP A 180 -13.25 6.82 -14.16
N GLN A 181 -13.97 7.93 -13.93
CA GLN A 181 -14.87 8.56 -14.89
C GLN A 181 -14.30 9.88 -15.44
N ASP A 182 -13.27 10.42 -14.78
CA ASP A 182 -12.62 11.65 -15.22
C ASP A 182 -11.78 11.43 -16.50
N SER A 183 -12.19 12.06 -17.59
CA SER A 183 -11.53 11.95 -18.90
C SER A 183 -10.11 12.50 -18.92
N PHE A 184 -9.72 13.32 -17.93
CA PHE A 184 -8.35 13.78 -17.77
C PHE A 184 -7.34 12.62 -17.67
N PHE A 185 -7.78 11.47 -17.15
CA PHE A 185 -6.94 10.29 -16.99
C PHE A 185 -7.07 9.23 -18.11
N ASP A 186 -7.81 9.51 -19.20
CA ASP A 186 -8.01 8.56 -20.30
C ASP A 186 -6.74 8.30 -21.13
N ILE A 187 -5.70 9.11 -20.95
CA ILE A 187 -4.37 8.84 -21.51
C ILE A 187 -3.71 7.59 -20.90
N ALA A 188 -4.20 7.11 -19.75
CA ALA A 188 -3.72 5.88 -19.11
C ALA A 188 -4.10 4.64 -19.93
N ARG A 189 -3.15 3.73 -20.12
CA ARG A 189 -3.36 2.50 -20.91
C ARG A 189 -3.94 1.34 -20.09
N ASN A 190 -3.87 1.43 -18.77
CA ASN A 190 -4.34 0.41 -17.84
C ASN A 190 -4.63 1.03 -16.47
N LYS A 191 -5.25 0.22 -15.58
CA LYS A 191 -5.65 0.64 -14.23
C LYS A 191 -4.45 1.12 -13.37
N PRO A 192 -3.29 0.43 -13.36
CA PRO A 192 -2.08 0.93 -12.68
C PRO A 192 -1.61 2.32 -13.13
N GLU A 193 -1.59 2.58 -14.43
CA GLU A 193 -1.22 3.90 -14.97
C GLU A 193 -2.23 4.97 -14.54
N ARG A 194 -3.53 4.66 -14.57
CA ARG A 194 -4.58 5.58 -14.16
C ARG A 194 -4.43 6.00 -12.70
N LEU A 195 -4.19 5.02 -11.81
CA LEU A 195 -3.88 5.28 -10.41
C LEU A 195 -2.62 6.15 -10.23
N LEU A 196 -1.56 5.89 -11.00
CA LEU A 196 -0.33 6.65 -10.90
C LEU A 196 -0.47 8.08 -11.43
N LEU A 197 -1.21 8.29 -12.52
CA LEU A 197 -1.48 9.63 -13.04
C LEU A 197 -2.36 10.43 -12.07
N ALA A 198 -3.39 9.81 -11.49
CA ALA A 198 -4.16 10.43 -10.42
C ALA A 198 -3.30 10.76 -9.20
N ALA A 199 -2.44 9.83 -8.76
CA ALA A 199 -1.51 10.09 -7.67
C ALA A 199 -0.56 11.24 -7.98
N ILE A 200 -0.06 11.36 -9.22
CA ILE A 200 0.77 12.48 -9.68
C ILE A 200 -0.03 13.77 -9.66
N ASP A 201 -1.27 13.79 -10.15
CA ASP A 201 -2.09 15.00 -10.20
C ASP A 201 -2.41 15.51 -8.79
N TYR A 202 -3.01 14.64 -7.97
CA TYR A 202 -3.44 14.99 -6.63
C TYR A 202 -2.27 15.16 -5.63
N CYS A 203 -1.05 14.66 -5.84
CA CYS A 203 0.00 14.81 -4.82
C CYS A 203 0.33 16.28 -4.50
N GLU A 204 0.19 16.73 -3.25
CA GLU A 204 0.61 18.11 -2.86
C GLU A 204 2.13 18.21 -2.66
N GLU A 205 2.80 17.08 -2.44
CA GLU A 205 4.22 16.98 -2.22
C GLU A 205 4.99 16.69 -3.52
N LYS A 206 6.32 16.81 -3.47
CA LYS A 206 7.19 16.55 -4.64
C LYS A 206 7.34 15.07 -4.99
N HIS A 207 7.14 14.19 -4.03
CA HIS A 207 7.48 12.78 -4.19
C HIS A 207 6.25 11.88 -4.10
N ILE A 208 6.16 10.93 -5.03
CA ILE A 208 5.13 9.89 -5.07
C ILE A 208 5.81 8.54 -4.90
N ALA A 209 5.36 7.72 -3.96
CA ALA A 209 5.81 6.33 -3.86
C ALA A 209 4.99 5.44 -4.80
N TYR A 210 5.67 4.62 -5.60
CA TYR A 210 5.06 3.63 -6.48
C TYR A 210 5.60 2.23 -6.14
N VAL A 211 4.77 1.43 -5.49
CA VAL A 211 5.10 0.08 -5.02
C VAL A 211 4.45 -0.94 -5.93
N ALA A 212 5.24 -1.62 -6.76
CA ALA A 212 4.71 -2.54 -7.76
C ALA A 212 5.73 -3.62 -8.15
N LYS A 213 5.26 -4.66 -8.87
CA LYS A 213 6.15 -5.68 -9.44
C LYS A 213 7.01 -5.11 -10.57
N LYS A 214 6.44 -4.27 -11.43
CA LYS A 214 7.14 -3.60 -12.54
C LYS A 214 7.35 -2.12 -12.25
N PRO A 215 8.39 -1.49 -12.82
CA PRO A 215 8.57 -0.04 -12.72
C PRO A 215 7.41 0.72 -13.39
N PRO A 216 7.20 2.01 -13.04
CA PRO A 216 6.20 2.84 -13.69
C PRO A 216 6.56 3.06 -15.15
N SER A 217 5.56 3.36 -15.99
CA SER A 217 5.79 3.60 -17.40
C SER A 217 6.46 4.94 -17.68
N ASP A 218 7.18 5.03 -18.81
CA ASP A 218 7.83 6.26 -19.25
C ASP A 218 6.84 7.42 -19.41
N LEU A 219 5.58 7.13 -19.80
CA LEU A 219 4.53 8.14 -19.86
C LEU A 219 4.32 8.80 -18.50
N CYS A 220 4.12 8.01 -17.45
CA CYS A 220 3.92 8.50 -16.10
C CYS A 220 5.15 9.25 -15.58
N ILE A 221 6.36 8.74 -15.82
CA ILE A 221 7.61 9.39 -15.42
C ILE A 221 7.75 10.76 -16.10
N ARG A 222 7.50 10.85 -17.41
CA ARG A 222 7.58 12.13 -18.13
C ARG A 222 6.53 13.13 -17.66
N LEU A 223 5.29 12.69 -17.41
CA LEU A 223 4.22 13.56 -16.92
C LEU A 223 4.51 14.06 -15.50
N ALA A 224 5.01 13.21 -14.61
CA ALA A 224 5.47 13.62 -13.29
C ALA A 224 6.56 14.69 -13.36
N ALA A 225 7.56 14.49 -14.22
CA ALA A 225 8.66 15.45 -14.39
C ALA A 225 8.17 16.83 -14.89
N LYS A 226 7.17 16.87 -15.79
CA LYS A 226 6.57 18.13 -16.28
C LYS A 226 5.93 18.95 -15.17
N VAL A 227 5.37 18.31 -14.15
CA VAL A 227 4.77 18.97 -12.98
C VAL A 227 5.74 19.04 -11.79
N SER A 228 7.05 18.89 -12.03
CA SER A 228 8.10 18.94 -11.00
C SER A 228 7.94 17.93 -9.87
N LYS A 229 7.34 16.76 -10.17
CA LYS A 229 7.16 15.64 -9.24
C LYS A 229 8.09 14.47 -9.61
N LYS A 230 8.56 13.73 -8.61
CA LYS A 230 9.41 12.55 -8.75
C LYS A 230 8.67 11.30 -8.28
N VAL A 231 8.58 10.29 -9.14
CA VAL A 231 8.05 8.96 -8.80
C VAL A 231 9.19 8.09 -8.28
N ILE A 232 9.02 7.55 -7.08
CA ILE A 232 9.96 6.64 -6.42
C ILE A 232 9.45 5.23 -6.62
N TYR A 233 10.16 4.45 -7.43
CA TYR A 233 9.81 3.05 -7.62
C TYR A 233 10.39 2.19 -6.48
N ILE A 234 9.53 1.40 -5.84
CA ILE A 234 9.96 0.35 -4.92
C ILE A 234 9.40 -0.98 -5.41
N PRO A 235 10.26 -1.98 -5.69
CA PRO A 235 9.79 -3.31 -6.01
C PRO A 235 8.94 -3.87 -4.87
N ILE A 236 7.75 -4.37 -5.17
CA ILE A 236 6.79 -4.87 -4.16
C ILE A 236 7.39 -5.98 -3.28
N GLY A 237 8.33 -6.77 -3.82
CA GLY A 237 9.07 -7.80 -3.09
C GLY A 237 9.97 -7.29 -1.96
N THR A 238 10.18 -5.97 -1.85
CA THR A 238 10.86 -5.33 -0.71
C THR A 238 10.07 -5.47 0.59
N PHE A 239 8.74 -5.64 0.50
CA PHE A 239 7.85 -5.73 1.63
C PHE A 239 7.52 -7.19 1.97
N SER A 240 7.31 -7.48 3.26
CA SER A 240 6.98 -8.85 3.68
C SER A 240 5.63 -9.29 3.08
N SER A 241 5.56 -10.55 2.63
CA SER A 241 4.33 -11.13 2.07
C SER A 241 3.16 -11.07 3.06
N LYS A 242 3.43 -11.17 4.36
CA LYS A 242 2.42 -11.03 5.42
C LYS A 242 1.83 -9.62 5.47
N ALA A 243 2.66 -8.58 5.39
CA ALA A 243 2.19 -7.20 5.37
C ALA A 243 1.35 -6.92 4.12
N LEU A 244 1.83 -7.35 2.95
CA LEU A 244 1.13 -7.18 1.67
C LEU A 244 -0.23 -7.89 1.66
N LYS A 245 -0.29 -9.15 2.09
CA LYS A 245 -1.57 -9.88 2.18
C LYS A 245 -2.58 -9.20 3.10
N LYS A 246 -2.09 -8.59 4.18
CA LYS A 246 -2.94 -7.92 5.17
C LYS A 246 -3.65 -6.69 4.59
N ILE A 247 -2.99 -5.94 3.71
CA ILE A 247 -3.58 -4.76 3.06
C ILE A 247 -4.21 -5.07 1.70
N GLN A 248 -3.93 -6.22 1.10
CA GLN A 248 -4.55 -6.63 -0.16
C GLN A 248 -5.99 -7.09 0.03
N THR A 249 -6.29 -7.71 1.18
CA THR A 249 -7.64 -8.17 1.53
C THR A 249 -8.34 -7.14 2.38
N PHE A 250 -9.59 -6.82 2.05
CA PHE A 250 -10.42 -5.90 2.82
C PHE A 250 -11.87 -6.37 2.81
N HIS A 251 -12.67 -5.81 3.72
CA HIS A 251 -14.08 -6.13 3.84
C HIS A 251 -14.96 -4.92 3.53
N VAL A 252 -15.91 -5.14 2.64
CA VAL A 252 -16.97 -4.21 2.30
C VAL A 252 -18.20 -4.57 3.11
N LEU A 253 -18.76 -3.58 3.78
CA LEU A 253 -19.93 -3.75 4.64
C LEU A 253 -21.16 -3.18 3.95
N SER A 254 -22.29 -3.89 3.98
CA SER A 254 -23.61 -3.43 3.53
C SER A 254 -24.20 -2.39 4.50
N GLY A 255 -23.50 -1.28 4.69
CA GLY A 255 -23.91 -0.13 5.48
C GLY A 255 -23.31 -0.08 6.89
N LYS A 256 -23.37 1.11 7.49
CA LYS A 256 -22.72 1.42 8.78
C LYS A 256 -23.23 0.57 9.94
N HIS A 257 -24.45 0.07 9.87
CA HIS A 257 -25.04 -0.77 10.93
C HIS A 257 -24.29 -2.10 11.11
N VAL A 258 -23.67 -2.63 10.05
CA VAL A 258 -22.88 -3.87 10.04
C VAL A 258 -21.61 -3.73 10.89
N ARG A 259 -21.04 -2.52 11.01
CA ARG A 259 -19.84 -2.24 11.82
C ARG A 259 -19.98 -2.71 13.28
N LYS A 260 -21.22 -2.79 13.79
CA LYS A 260 -21.53 -3.22 15.18
C LYS A 260 -21.11 -4.67 15.46
N TYR A 261 -21.19 -5.55 14.47
CA TYR A 261 -20.96 -6.99 14.63
C TYR A 261 -19.90 -7.55 13.67
N ALA A 262 -19.36 -6.75 12.73
CA ALA A 262 -18.35 -7.20 11.76
C ALA A 262 -17.12 -7.86 12.40
N LYS A 263 -16.69 -7.39 13.58
CA LYS A 263 -15.59 -7.96 14.37
C LYS A 263 -15.76 -9.44 14.76
N ASP A 264 -16.98 -9.96 14.70
CA ASP A 264 -17.27 -11.36 15.02
C ASP A 264 -17.07 -12.29 13.82
N TYR A 265 -16.95 -11.73 12.61
CA TYR A 265 -16.83 -12.46 11.34
C TYR A 265 -15.48 -12.22 10.63
N ILE A 266 -14.84 -11.08 10.88
CA ILE A 266 -13.55 -10.69 10.28
C ILE A 266 -12.40 -11.18 11.18
N PHE A 267 -11.46 -11.96 10.62
CA PHE A 267 -10.34 -12.61 11.34
C PHE A 267 -9.01 -12.55 10.60
#